data_AF-A0A940EK08-F1
#
_entry.id   AF-A0A940EK08-F1
#
_cell.length_a   1.000
_cell.length_b   1.000
_cell.length_c   1.000
_cell.angle_alpha   90.00
_cell.angle_beta   90.00
_cell.angle_gamma   90.00
#
_symmetry.space_group_name_H-M   'P 1'
#
loop_
_entity.id
_entity.type
_entity.pdbx_description
1 polymer ?
#
loop_
_entity_poly.entity_id
_entity_poly.type
_entity_poly.pdbx_seq_one_letter_code
_entity_poly.pdbx_strand_id
1 'polypeptide(L)'
;MNSIRLALISLLFFLSACGGGGNSNSTPPANTPAVNAAPIANAGADQTAPTATTISLDAGASSDPDNDRLSYQWRIISAPSQSEAIVDNANSITASFTGDFRGQYQLSVTVSDGQSSATDTVTLTFISELEQQSGSLSQVLKAIDYGSNQDQRWRQPSSQQQLNFSRAIQAVINQNYLDASDYAARLGYQLIEFTDTDNLANNVHFLLQENPSLNSQQLLAGGTYVFRHDGINAVLQAPHPRSDVNTELQAIENYFITNSNVLMLAGTRRDSSLQATRCSGDFFASDTAHNTDTLFFVAHKVLSETDLDKVFVEFHGFGTSSLSNLQTQCNTSSPLLVNLSEGIDYQSDLNEANLRQLFRQEINRAGNINACLFGNQAMSLGGTTNVAGRFTNNSPDACTVAATASSRRFLHVEQSFEVRANHRAEMAEHLKQALNKLFQ
;
A
#
# COMPACT_ATOMS: atom_id res chain seq x y z
N MET A 1 54.95 36.96 14.60
CA MET A 1 54.69 38.42 14.67
C MET A 1 53.18 38.58 14.64
N ASN A 2 52.47 39.12 15.64
CA ASN A 2 52.92 39.77 16.88
C ASN A 2 52.22 39.16 18.11
N SER A 3 52.91 39.18 19.25
CA SER A 3 52.39 38.76 20.55
C SER A 3 51.86 39.98 21.32
N ILE A 4 50.74 39.83 22.02
CA ILE A 4 50.28 40.81 23.03
C ILE A 4 50.46 40.19 24.42
N ARG A 5 51.00 40.97 25.35
CA ARG A 5 51.48 40.51 26.67
C ARG A 5 50.44 40.74 27.76
N LEU A 6 50.42 39.82 28.73
CA LEU A 6 49.83 40.03 30.06
C LEU A 6 50.48 41.23 30.78
N ALA A 7 49.68 41.93 31.58
CA ALA A 7 50.16 42.82 32.64
C ALA A 7 49.33 42.58 33.92
N LEU A 8 49.91 41.91 34.91
CA LEU A 8 49.41 41.93 36.27
C LEU A 8 49.75 43.29 36.90
N ILE A 9 48.78 43.91 37.59
CA ILE A 9 49.06 44.97 38.55
C ILE A 9 48.55 44.52 39.90
N SER A 10 49.49 44.20 40.80
CA SER A 10 49.26 43.99 42.22
C SER A 10 49.32 45.34 42.93
N LEU A 11 48.37 45.60 43.83
CA LEU A 11 48.41 46.77 44.71
C LEU A 11 48.04 46.35 46.14
N LEU A 12 49.05 45.97 46.92
CA LEU A 12 48.90 45.84 48.37
C LEU A 12 48.87 47.22 49.02
N PHE A 13 47.83 47.48 49.83
CA PHE A 13 47.87 48.47 50.89
C PHE A 13 47.72 47.78 52.25
N PHE A 14 48.77 47.86 53.07
CA PHE A 14 48.70 47.53 54.49
C PHE A 14 48.32 48.77 55.29
N LEU A 15 47.31 48.66 56.15
CA LEU A 15 47.04 49.61 57.23
C LEU A 15 46.40 48.86 58.43
N SER A 16 47.16 48.73 59.50
CA SER A 16 46.71 48.55 60.89
C SER A 16 46.31 49.93 61.47
N ALA A 17 45.53 50.14 62.53
CA ALA A 17 44.53 49.39 63.33
C ALA A 17 43.69 50.48 64.09
N CYS A 18 42.86 50.30 65.12
CA CYS A 18 42.48 49.17 65.98
C CYS A 18 41.16 49.49 66.73
N GLY A 19 40.40 48.47 67.17
CA GLY A 19 39.49 48.57 68.33
C GLY A 19 38.04 49.03 68.08
N GLY A 20 37.08 48.26 68.60
CA GLY A 20 35.65 48.61 68.56
C GLY A 20 34.73 47.42 68.80
N GLY A 21 34.75 46.82 69.99
CA GLY A 21 33.86 45.70 70.33
C GLY A 21 32.40 46.16 70.48
N GLY A 22 31.50 45.64 69.65
CA GLY A 22 30.07 45.88 69.72
C GLY A 22 29.30 44.60 69.42
N ASN A 23 28.81 43.93 70.48
CA ASN A 23 28.10 42.66 70.33
C ASN A 23 26.61 42.95 70.04
N SER A 24 26.25 43.03 68.77
CA SER A 24 24.85 43.05 68.31
C SER A 24 24.69 42.04 67.19
N ASN A 25 23.87 40.99 67.44
CA ASN A 25 23.52 39.97 66.46
C ASN A 25 23.00 40.63 65.16
N SER A 26 23.87 40.77 64.17
CA SER A 26 23.44 40.85 62.78
C SER A 26 23.02 39.44 62.39
N THR A 27 21.74 39.11 62.59
CA THR A 27 21.10 38.06 61.80
C THR A 27 21.45 38.35 60.33
N PRO A 28 21.96 37.37 59.56
CA PRO A 28 22.14 37.57 58.13
C PRO A 28 20.80 38.04 57.54
N PRO A 29 20.80 38.95 56.54
CA PRO A 29 19.57 39.35 55.89
C PRO A 29 18.85 38.07 55.46
N ALA A 30 17.56 37.95 55.83
CA ALA A 30 16.77 36.78 55.48
C ALA A 30 16.89 36.59 53.97
N ASN A 31 17.44 35.45 53.55
CA ASN A 31 17.69 35.15 52.17
C ASN A 31 16.33 34.99 51.48
N THR A 32 15.77 36.10 50.99
CA THR A 32 14.52 36.11 50.24
C THR A 32 14.73 35.16 49.06
N PRO A 33 13.95 34.07 48.94
CA PRO A 33 14.13 33.15 47.84
C PRO A 33 14.02 33.95 46.53
N ALA A 34 14.94 33.69 45.60
CA ALA A 34 14.90 34.31 44.28
C ALA A 34 13.54 33.99 43.64
N VAL A 35 12.91 35.00 43.05
CA VAL A 35 11.63 34.82 42.36
C VAL A 35 11.93 34.21 41.00
N ASN A 36 11.46 32.98 40.79
CA ASN A 36 11.61 32.22 39.55
C ASN A 36 11.26 33.07 38.32
N ALA A 37 12.21 33.23 37.40
CA ALA A 37 11.94 33.74 36.06
C ALA A 37 11.34 32.63 35.19
N ALA A 38 10.33 32.92 34.38
CA ALA A 38 9.77 31.92 33.48
C ALA A 38 10.76 31.59 32.33
N PRO A 39 10.76 30.34 31.82
CA PRO A 39 11.67 29.96 30.76
C PRO A 39 11.28 30.61 29.43
N ILE A 40 12.24 30.66 28.50
CA ILE A 40 12.01 31.08 27.11
C ILE A 40 11.97 29.83 26.24
N ALA A 41 10.79 29.51 25.71
CA ALA A 41 10.60 28.45 24.74
C ALA A 41 11.06 28.89 23.34
N ASN A 42 11.65 27.97 22.59
CA ASN A 42 11.98 28.13 21.17
C ASN A 42 11.68 26.82 20.44
N ALA A 43 10.82 26.84 19.42
CA ALA A 43 10.39 25.67 18.65
C ALA A 43 11.23 25.43 17.38
N GLY A 44 12.24 26.27 17.13
CA GLY A 44 12.99 26.30 15.87
C GLY A 44 12.30 27.10 14.78
N ALA A 45 12.86 27.05 13.56
CA ALA A 45 12.30 27.74 12.39
C ALA A 45 11.25 26.88 11.68
N ASP A 46 10.31 27.53 11.00
CA ASP A 46 9.36 26.90 10.08
C ASP A 46 10.10 26.10 8.99
N GLN A 47 9.52 24.97 8.57
CA GLN A 47 10.16 24.04 7.63
C GLN A 47 9.20 23.62 6.50
N THR A 48 9.74 23.21 5.36
CA THR A 48 8.99 22.64 4.24
C THR A 48 9.67 21.37 3.73
N ALA A 49 8.91 20.31 3.50
CA ALA A 49 9.43 19.02 3.05
C ALA A 49 8.40 18.24 2.19
N PRO A 50 8.82 17.26 1.39
CA PRO A 50 7.90 16.29 0.79
C PRO A 50 7.19 15.45 1.87
N THR A 51 5.94 15.04 1.62
CA THR A 51 5.25 14.05 2.47
C THR A 51 6.08 12.78 2.70
N ALA A 52 5.84 12.11 3.82
CA ALA A 52 6.61 10.97 4.34
C ALA A 52 8.10 11.26 4.67
N THR A 53 8.56 12.51 4.55
CA THR A 53 9.88 12.93 5.07
C THR A 53 9.80 13.18 6.57
N THR A 54 10.76 12.64 7.33
CA THR A 54 10.91 12.94 8.76
C THR A 54 11.69 14.25 8.96
N ILE A 55 11.06 15.20 9.65
CA ILE A 55 11.64 16.45 10.11
C ILE A 55 12.12 16.30 11.55
N SER A 56 13.28 16.86 11.87
CA SER A 56 13.75 17.03 13.25
C SER A 56 13.17 18.33 13.82
N LEU A 57 12.60 18.23 15.02
CA LEU A 57 12.15 19.34 15.85
C LEU A 57 13.21 19.57 16.93
N ASP A 58 13.72 20.78 17.10
CA ASP A 58 14.79 21.05 18.07
C ASP A 58 14.47 22.28 18.91
N ALA A 59 14.23 22.04 20.20
CA ALA A 59 14.02 23.07 21.21
C ALA A 59 15.32 23.48 21.91
N GLY A 60 16.49 23.07 21.41
CA GLY A 60 17.82 23.34 21.98
C GLY A 60 18.19 24.82 22.13
N ALA A 61 17.48 25.72 21.46
CA ALA A 61 17.60 27.17 21.62
C ALA A 61 16.70 27.77 22.73
N SER A 62 15.96 26.92 23.46
CA SER A 62 15.22 27.31 24.67
C SER A 62 16.19 27.57 25.83
N SER A 63 15.84 28.51 26.71
CA SER A 63 16.73 28.92 27.80
C SER A 63 15.96 29.30 29.05
N ASP A 64 16.55 29.02 30.21
CA ASP A 64 16.06 29.51 31.49
C ASP A 64 16.94 30.66 32.03
N PRO A 65 16.38 31.80 32.48
CA PRO A 65 17.18 32.92 32.99
C PRO A 65 17.92 32.62 34.30
N ASP A 66 17.36 31.75 35.15
CA ASP A 66 17.97 31.30 36.41
C ASP A 66 18.92 30.10 36.18
N ASN A 67 18.93 29.54 34.96
CA ASN A 67 19.62 28.32 34.51
C ASN A 67 19.04 27.03 35.12
N ASP A 68 17.76 27.05 35.47
CA ASP A 68 17.05 25.87 35.95
C ASP A 68 16.90 24.78 34.87
N ARG A 69 16.68 23.54 35.32
CA ARG A 69 16.63 22.38 34.43
C ARG A 69 15.32 22.34 33.66
N LEU A 70 15.42 22.58 32.36
CA LEU A 70 14.26 22.51 31.45
C LEU A 70 13.77 21.08 31.17
N SER A 71 12.45 20.99 31.02
CA SER A 71 11.68 19.86 30.50
C SER A 71 10.83 20.31 29.31
N TYR A 72 10.51 19.38 28.40
CA TYR A 72 9.94 19.68 27.09
C TYR A 72 8.67 18.84 26.85
N GLN A 73 7.68 19.41 26.17
CA GLN A 73 6.51 18.67 25.67
C GLN A 73 6.04 19.24 24.33
N TRP A 74 6.26 18.49 23.26
CA TRP A 74 5.75 18.76 21.93
C TRP A 74 4.31 18.27 21.76
N ARG A 75 3.50 19.03 21.02
CA ARG A 75 2.14 18.65 20.62
C ARG A 75 1.80 19.21 19.25
N ILE A 76 0.90 18.54 18.54
CA ILE A 76 0.25 19.05 17.33
C ILE A 76 -0.91 19.94 17.76
N ILE A 77 -0.96 21.18 17.25
CA ILE A 77 -2.08 22.11 17.42
C ILE A 77 -3.10 21.93 16.28
N SER A 78 -2.61 21.84 15.05
CA SER A 78 -3.44 21.59 13.86
C SER A 78 -2.68 20.76 12.82
N ALA A 79 -3.43 19.98 12.06
CA ALA A 79 -2.96 19.15 10.96
C ALA A 79 -4.05 19.09 9.85
N PRO A 80 -3.73 18.64 8.63
CA PRO A 80 -4.74 18.30 7.62
C PRO A 80 -5.75 17.27 8.18
N SER A 81 -7.03 17.38 7.82
CA SER A 81 -8.10 16.51 8.35
C SER A 81 -7.92 15.01 8.05
N GLN A 82 -7.12 14.68 7.05
CA GLN A 82 -6.76 13.33 6.63
C GLN A 82 -5.55 12.77 7.40
N SER A 83 -4.83 13.62 8.14
CA SER A 83 -3.59 13.26 8.84
C SER A 83 -3.86 12.39 10.07
N GLU A 84 -3.00 11.38 10.22
CA GLU A 84 -2.93 10.44 11.35
C GLU A 84 -1.54 10.55 12.03
N ALA A 85 -0.79 11.63 11.75
CA ALA A 85 0.58 11.84 12.20
C ALA A 85 0.71 12.05 13.73
N ILE A 86 1.86 11.64 14.26
CA ILE A 86 2.24 11.80 15.68
C ILE A 86 3.61 12.48 15.79
N VAL A 87 3.94 12.98 16.99
CA VAL A 87 5.29 13.46 17.31
C VAL A 87 6.04 12.36 18.05
N ASP A 88 7.12 11.86 17.46
CA ASP A 88 8.02 10.91 18.09
C ASP A 88 8.96 11.61 19.06
N ASN A 89 9.24 10.98 20.20
CA ASN A 89 10.05 11.54 21.30
C ASN A 89 9.52 12.89 21.83
N ALA A 90 8.19 13.07 21.86
CA ALA A 90 7.54 14.34 22.20
C ALA A 90 7.95 14.98 23.55
N ASN A 91 8.55 14.26 24.49
CA ASN A 91 9.03 14.80 25.77
C ASN A 91 10.54 15.15 25.80
N SER A 92 11.20 15.16 24.64
CA SER A 92 12.63 15.41 24.48
C SER A 92 12.91 16.80 23.91
N ILE A 93 14.12 17.31 24.18
CA ILE A 93 14.63 18.57 23.62
C ILE A 93 14.64 18.53 22.08
N THR A 94 15.06 17.38 21.52
CA THR A 94 14.94 17.07 20.10
C THR A 94 13.88 15.98 19.93
N ALA A 95 12.88 16.25 19.09
CA ALA A 95 11.79 15.34 18.72
C ALA A 95 11.78 15.13 17.21
N SER A 96 10.94 14.21 16.72
CA SER A 96 10.82 13.93 15.29
C SER A 96 9.36 13.97 14.84
N PHE A 97 9.13 14.43 13.62
CA PHE A 97 7.79 14.51 13.03
C PHE A 97 7.80 14.12 11.56
N THR A 98 6.91 13.23 11.14
CA THR A 98 6.73 12.84 9.74
C THR A 98 5.34 13.28 9.28
N GLY A 99 5.26 14.19 8.31
CA GLY A 99 4.00 14.61 7.71
C GLY A 99 3.47 13.52 6.77
N ASP A 100 2.31 12.97 7.10
CA ASP A 100 1.67 11.84 6.41
C ASP A 100 0.58 12.26 5.41
N PHE A 101 0.40 13.56 5.20
CA PHE A 101 -0.50 14.16 4.22
C PHE A 101 0.03 15.54 3.84
N ARG A 102 -0.28 16.03 2.63
CA ARG A 102 0.12 17.40 2.25
C ARG A 102 -0.71 18.47 2.97
N GLY A 103 -0.09 19.62 3.20
CA GLY A 103 -0.70 20.76 3.88
C GLY A 103 0.16 21.28 5.04
N GLN A 104 -0.43 22.18 5.82
CA GLN A 104 0.23 22.80 6.97
C GLN A 104 -0.08 22.06 8.27
N TYR A 105 0.96 21.89 9.07
CA TYR A 105 0.92 21.39 10.43
C TYR A 105 1.45 22.50 11.34
N GLN A 106 0.73 22.82 12.41
CA GLN A 106 1.22 23.69 13.46
C GLN A 106 1.51 22.84 14.68
N LEU A 107 2.75 22.87 15.15
CA LEU A 107 3.20 22.20 16.36
C LEU A 107 3.61 23.25 17.40
N SER A 108 3.55 22.89 18.68
CA SER A 108 4.13 23.69 19.75
C SER A 108 4.98 22.86 20.68
N VAL A 109 6.07 23.44 21.17
CA VAL A 109 6.79 22.96 22.34
C VAL A 109 6.35 23.75 23.57
N THR A 110 6.00 23.05 24.65
CA THR A 110 5.93 23.62 26.00
C THR A 110 7.27 23.36 26.67
N VAL A 111 7.88 24.39 27.24
CA VAL A 111 9.12 24.32 28.01
C VAL A 111 8.82 24.69 29.46
N SER A 112 9.29 23.90 30.42
CA SER A 112 9.02 24.07 31.85
C SER A 112 10.28 23.87 32.70
N ASP A 113 10.51 24.80 33.63
CA ASP A 113 11.57 24.78 34.66
C ASP A 113 11.16 23.95 35.91
N GLY A 114 9.88 23.56 36.01
CA GLY A 114 9.28 22.87 37.15
C GLY A 114 8.40 23.74 38.06
N GLN A 115 8.40 25.06 37.88
CA GLN A 115 7.61 26.08 38.59
C GLN A 115 6.71 26.90 37.64
N SER A 116 7.26 27.28 36.49
CA SER A 116 6.66 28.05 35.40
C SER A 116 6.76 27.29 34.07
N SER A 117 6.07 27.77 33.04
CA SER A 117 6.24 27.25 31.68
C SER A 117 5.97 28.31 30.62
N ALA A 118 6.59 28.14 29.45
CA ALA A 118 6.37 28.93 28.25
C ALA A 118 6.11 28.01 27.05
N THR A 119 5.53 28.56 25.99
CA THR A 119 5.24 27.82 24.76
C THR A 119 5.71 28.60 23.54
N ASP A 120 6.25 27.88 22.55
CA ASP A 120 6.54 28.43 21.22
C ASP A 120 6.00 27.48 20.14
N THR A 121 5.79 27.98 18.92
CA THR A 121 5.15 27.28 17.81
C THR A 121 6.02 27.23 16.56
N VAL A 122 5.98 26.11 15.85
CA VAL A 122 6.61 25.93 14.54
C VAL A 122 5.59 25.45 13.51
N THR A 123 5.67 25.98 12.30
CA THR A 123 4.85 25.60 11.15
C THR A 123 5.63 24.69 10.22
N LEU A 124 5.10 23.51 9.95
CA LEU A 124 5.65 22.58 8.97
C LEU A 124 4.72 22.50 7.78
N THR A 125 5.23 22.75 6.57
CA THR A 125 4.48 22.61 5.33
C THR A 125 4.92 21.35 4.59
N PHE A 126 4.02 20.40 4.44
CA PHE A 126 4.27 19.20 3.64
C PHE A 126 3.66 19.35 2.25
N ILE A 127 4.45 19.03 1.23
CA ILE A 127 4.03 19.09 -0.18
C ILE A 127 4.08 17.71 -0.83
N SER A 128 3.27 17.52 -1.86
CA SER A 128 3.24 16.29 -2.66
C SER A 128 3.17 16.65 -4.12
N GLU A 129 3.95 15.91 -4.91
CA GLU A 129 3.96 15.96 -6.37
C GLU A 129 3.79 14.52 -6.87
N LEU A 130 3.20 14.33 -8.05
CA LEU A 130 3.17 13.02 -8.68
C LEU A 130 4.53 12.70 -9.27
N GLU A 131 5.01 11.48 -9.05
CA GLU A 131 6.18 10.98 -9.75
C GLU A 131 5.81 10.83 -11.23
N GLN A 132 6.58 11.44 -12.14
CA GLN A 132 6.35 11.34 -13.58
C GLN A 132 7.41 10.45 -14.23
N GLN A 133 6.96 9.48 -15.02
CA GLN A 133 7.83 8.57 -15.77
C GLN A 133 7.33 8.39 -17.21
N SER A 134 8.20 7.88 -18.09
CA SER A 134 7.83 7.54 -19.46
C SER A 134 8.69 6.40 -20.02
N GLY A 135 8.14 5.66 -20.99
CA GLY A 135 8.82 4.56 -21.67
C GLY A 135 7.83 3.49 -22.13
N SER A 136 8.31 2.30 -22.48
CA SER A 136 7.43 1.16 -22.80
C SER A 136 6.77 0.64 -21.52
N LEU A 137 5.46 0.86 -21.35
CA LEU A 137 4.76 0.36 -20.17
C LEU A 137 4.81 -1.17 -20.08
N SER A 138 4.73 -1.87 -21.23
CA SER A 138 4.81 -3.34 -21.24
C SER A 138 6.16 -3.86 -20.75
N GLN A 139 7.26 -3.16 -21.05
CA GLN A 139 8.59 -3.55 -20.55
C GLN A 139 8.73 -3.27 -19.05
N VAL A 140 8.26 -2.12 -18.57
CA VAL A 140 8.26 -1.77 -17.14
C VAL A 140 7.51 -2.82 -16.32
N LEU A 141 6.26 -3.14 -16.70
CA LEU A 141 5.43 -4.11 -15.99
C LEU A 141 6.02 -5.53 -15.99
N LYS A 142 6.70 -5.94 -17.07
CA LYS A 142 7.36 -7.25 -17.18
C LYS A 142 8.70 -7.33 -16.44
N ALA A 143 9.27 -6.19 -16.03
CA ALA A 143 10.52 -6.11 -15.29
C ALA A 143 10.33 -6.07 -13.75
N ILE A 144 9.10 -5.97 -13.26
CA ILE A 144 8.80 -5.91 -11.83
C ILE A 144 9.18 -7.24 -11.15
N ASP A 145 9.92 -7.16 -10.03
CA ASP A 145 10.16 -8.33 -9.17
C ASP A 145 8.89 -8.68 -8.39
N TYR A 146 8.02 -9.42 -9.05
CA TYR A 146 6.86 -10.04 -8.44
C TYR A 146 7.23 -11.16 -7.45
N GLY A 147 8.50 -11.50 -7.26
CA GLY A 147 9.00 -12.40 -6.23
C GLY A 147 8.88 -13.89 -6.52
N SER A 148 9.50 -14.68 -5.65
CA SER A 148 9.66 -16.13 -5.82
C SER A 148 8.89 -16.91 -4.77
N ASN A 149 8.61 -18.18 -5.07
CA ASN A 149 8.05 -19.12 -4.12
C ASN A 149 8.90 -19.15 -2.82
N GLN A 150 8.24 -19.15 -1.66
CA GLN A 150 8.88 -19.23 -0.33
C GLN A 150 9.89 -18.10 -0.01
N ASP A 151 9.77 -16.92 -0.64
CA ASP A 151 10.72 -15.81 -0.38
C ASP A 151 10.55 -15.11 0.97
N GLN A 152 9.49 -15.44 1.72
CA GLN A 152 9.14 -14.92 3.04
C GLN A 152 9.01 -13.39 3.12
N ARG A 153 8.77 -12.71 1.98
CA ARG A 153 8.60 -11.24 1.91
C ARG A 153 7.15 -10.76 2.09
N TRP A 154 6.20 -11.65 2.38
CA TRP A 154 4.80 -11.25 2.60
C TRP A 154 4.57 -10.82 4.05
N ARG A 155 3.86 -9.71 4.23
CA ARG A 155 3.33 -9.27 5.53
C ARG A 155 1.85 -8.93 5.40
N GLN A 156 1.02 -9.42 6.34
CA GLN A 156 -0.39 -9.05 6.36
C GLN A 156 -0.54 -7.54 6.62
N PRO A 157 -1.26 -6.79 5.77
CA PRO A 157 -1.57 -5.39 6.06
C PRO A 157 -2.54 -5.29 7.24
N SER A 158 -2.24 -4.39 8.17
CA SER A 158 -3.16 -4.01 9.26
C SER A 158 -4.46 -3.38 8.71
N SER A 159 -5.52 -3.35 9.52
CA SER A 159 -6.79 -2.72 9.14
C SER A 159 -6.63 -1.25 8.73
N GLN A 160 -5.68 -0.52 9.34
CA GLN A 160 -5.39 0.86 8.96
C GLN A 160 -4.67 0.95 7.60
N GLN A 161 -3.77 0.01 7.31
CA GLN A 161 -3.13 -0.07 5.99
C GLN A 161 -4.14 -0.45 4.90
N GLN A 162 -5.05 -1.38 5.18
CA GLN A 162 -6.16 -1.72 4.29
C GLN A 162 -7.09 -0.51 4.05
N LEU A 163 -7.40 0.27 5.07
CA LEU A 163 -8.20 1.50 4.95
C LEU A 163 -7.50 2.58 4.11
N ASN A 164 -6.22 2.85 4.37
CA ASN A 164 -5.45 3.81 3.58
C ASN A 164 -5.30 3.35 2.12
N PHE A 165 -5.19 2.05 1.86
CA PHE A 165 -5.16 1.53 0.49
C PHE A 165 -6.51 1.66 -0.22
N SER A 166 -7.61 1.40 0.48
CA SER A 166 -8.97 1.66 0.00
C SER A 166 -9.18 3.13 -0.38
N ARG A 167 -8.72 4.06 0.48
CA ARG A 167 -8.73 5.51 0.22
C ARG A 167 -7.86 5.89 -0.98
N ALA A 168 -6.68 5.29 -1.13
CA ALA A 168 -5.79 5.53 -2.26
C ALA A 168 -6.47 5.16 -3.59
N ILE A 169 -7.01 3.94 -3.69
CA ILE A 169 -7.73 3.48 -4.89
C ILE A 169 -8.96 4.36 -5.18
N GLN A 170 -9.77 4.68 -4.17
CA GLN A 170 -10.92 5.56 -4.35
C GLN A 170 -10.54 6.97 -4.83
N ALA A 171 -9.40 7.50 -4.37
CA ALA A 171 -8.88 8.77 -4.83
C ALA A 171 -8.40 8.69 -6.30
N VAL A 172 -7.79 7.59 -6.76
CA VAL A 172 -7.45 7.39 -8.18
C VAL A 172 -8.72 7.32 -9.05
N ILE A 173 -9.74 6.58 -8.62
CA ILE A 173 -11.06 6.51 -9.30
C ILE A 173 -11.64 7.91 -9.48
N ASN A 174 -11.59 8.71 -8.42
CA ASN A 174 -12.14 10.07 -8.38
C ASN A 174 -11.20 11.12 -9.02
N GLN A 175 -10.10 10.70 -9.66
CA GLN A 175 -9.07 11.54 -10.28
C GLN A 175 -8.36 12.52 -9.31
N ASN A 176 -8.47 12.28 -8.00
CA ASN A 176 -7.79 13.02 -6.93
C ASN A 176 -6.37 12.46 -6.71
N TYR A 177 -5.54 12.51 -7.74
CA TYR A 177 -4.24 11.80 -7.76
C TYR A 177 -3.28 12.19 -6.62
N LEU A 178 -3.28 13.45 -6.16
CA LEU A 178 -2.46 13.85 -5.00
C LEU A 178 -2.97 13.25 -3.67
N ASP A 179 -4.29 13.10 -3.48
CA ASP A 179 -4.82 12.38 -2.31
C ASP A 179 -4.43 10.90 -2.38
N ALA A 180 -4.51 10.30 -3.58
CA ALA A 180 -4.10 8.93 -3.79
C ALA A 180 -2.61 8.72 -3.49
N SER A 181 -1.74 9.65 -3.92
CA SER A 181 -0.31 9.64 -3.62
C SER A 181 -0.04 9.74 -2.11
N ASP A 182 -0.72 10.64 -1.40
CA ASP A 182 -0.55 10.81 0.05
C ASP A 182 -0.99 9.55 0.83
N TYR A 183 -2.15 8.96 0.48
CA TYR A 183 -2.61 7.71 1.09
C TYR A 183 -1.71 6.51 0.74
N ALA A 184 -1.15 6.48 -0.47
CA ALA A 184 -0.20 5.46 -0.92
C ALA A 184 1.14 5.54 -0.14
N ALA A 185 1.68 6.75 0.04
CA ALA A 185 2.96 6.96 0.72
C ALA A 185 2.99 6.39 2.14
N ARG A 186 1.86 6.44 2.88
CA ARG A 186 1.69 5.83 4.22
C ARG A 186 1.91 4.32 4.26
N LEU A 187 1.81 3.66 3.10
CA LEU A 187 1.93 2.22 2.93
C LEU A 187 3.31 1.82 2.39
N GLY A 188 4.17 2.80 2.09
CA GLY A 188 5.35 2.58 1.25
C GLY A 188 5.01 2.37 -0.22
N TYR A 189 3.80 2.72 -0.67
CA TYR A 189 3.46 2.76 -2.10
C TYR A 189 3.84 4.11 -2.70
N GLN A 190 4.00 4.13 -4.02
CA GLN A 190 4.07 5.34 -4.84
C GLN A 190 2.98 5.32 -5.91
N LEU A 191 2.51 6.50 -6.31
CA LEU A 191 1.64 6.70 -7.46
C LEU A 191 2.44 7.43 -8.55
N ILE A 192 2.71 6.73 -9.65
CA ILE A 192 3.42 7.28 -10.81
C ILE A 192 2.41 7.65 -11.89
N GLU A 193 2.48 8.87 -12.41
CA GLU A 193 1.91 9.23 -13.71
C GLU A 193 2.89 8.78 -14.81
N PHE A 194 2.51 7.74 -15.55
CA PHE A 194 3.35 7.06 -16.53
C PHE A 194 2.85 7.33 -17.96
N THR A 195 3.73 7.88 -18.80
CA THR A 195 3.47 8.05 -20.24
C THR A 195 4.04 6.87 -21.04
N ASP A 196 3.16 6.01 -21.55
CA ASP A 196 3.54 4.92 -22.45
C ASP A 196 3.97 5.47 -23.81
N THR A 197 5.20 5.14 -24.23
CA THR A 197 5.77 5.59 -25.50
C THR A 197 5.44 4.65 -26.67
N ASP A 198 4.98 3.43 -26.38
CA ASP A 198 4.70 2.43 -27.41
C ASP A 198 3.31 2.60 -28.04
N ASN A 199 2.38 3.28 -27.35
CA ASN A 199 1.02 3.52 -27.81
C ASN A 199 0.71 5.02 -27.86
N LEU A 200 0.48 5.55 -29.06
CA LEU A 200 0.16 6.97 -29.27
C LEU A 200 -1.29 7.33 -28.91
N ALA A 201 -2.18 6.33 -28.86
CA ALA A 201 -3.52 6.52 -28.31
C ALA A 201 -3.48 6.21 -26.82
N ASN A 202 -4.25 6.95 -26.01
CA ASN A 202 -4.50 6.56 -24.63
C ASN A 202 -3.23 6.44 -23.75
N ASN A 203 -2.19 7.23 -24.02
CA ASN A 203 -0.82 7.04 -23.54
C ASN A 203 -0.54 7.33 -22.05
N VAL A 204 -1.45 7.93 -21.28
CA VAL A 204 -1.23 8.22 -19.84
C VAL A 204 -1.91 7.18 -18.96
N HIS A 205 -1.11 6.60 -18.06
CA HIS A 205 -1.48 5.58 -17.08
C HIS A 205 -1.09 6.05 -15.68
N PHE A 206 -1.75 5.54 -14.65
CA PHE A 206 -1.29 5.73 -13.27
C PHE A 206 -0.90 4.38 -12.67
N LEU A 207 0.34 4.25 -12.20
CA LEU A 207 0.88 3.05 -11.58
C LEU A 207 0.91 3.24 -10.07
N LEU A 208 0.03 2.55 -9.35
CA LEU A 208 0.11 2.44 -7.90
C LEU A 208 0.87 1.15 -7.58
N GLN A 209 2.07 1.27 -7.02
CA GLN A 209 2.95 0.13 -6.77
C GLN A 209 3.74 0.29 -5.47
N GLU A 210 4.17 -0.83 -4.88
CA GLU A 210 5.12 -0.82 -3.76
C GLU A 210 6.42 -0.13 -4.19
N ASN A 211 6.94 0.77 -3.36
CA ASN A 211 8.16 1.49 -3.68
C ASN A 211 9.35 0.50 -3.73
N PRO A 212 10.14 0.46 -4.82
CA PRO A 212 11.23 -0.49 -4.98
C PRO A 212 12.38 -0.31 -3.98
N SER A 213 12.43 0.79 -3.21
CA SER A 213 13.38 0.99 -2.12
C SER A 213 12.97 0.29 -0.81
N LEU A 214 11.77 -0.26 -0.70
CA LEU A 214 11.34 -1.01 0.49
C LEU A 214 12.15 -2.29 0.65
N ASN A 215 12.60 -2.55 1.88
CA ASN A 215 13.23 -3.84 2.19
C ASN A 215 12.19 -4.95 2.40
N SER A 216 12.65 -6.21 2.44
CA SER A 216 11.78 -7.39 2.59
C SER A 216 10.91 -7.42 3.84
N GLN A 217 11.25 -6.65 4.89
CA GLN A 217 10.45 -6.51 6.10
C GLN A 217 9.41 -5.39 6.01
N GLN A 218 9.39 -4.58 4.95
CA GLN A 218 8.44 -3.48 4.76
C GLN A 218 7.37 -3.78 3.70
N LEU A 219 7.65 -4.68 2.76
CA LEU A 219 6.70 -5.10 1.73
C LEU A 219 5.42 -5.69 2.35
N LEU A 220 4.28 -5.23 1.83
CA LEU A 220 2.95 -5.78 2.09
C LEU A 220 2.54 -6.80 1.03
N ALA A 221 3.36 -6.96 -0.02
CA ALA A 221 3.14 -7.85 -1.16
C ALA A 221 1.78 -7.61 -1.83
N GLY A 222 1.38 -6.33 -1.88
CA GLY A 222 0.11 -5.90 -2.43
C GLY A 222 0.13 -5.72 -3.96
N GLY A 223 1.27 -5.85 -4.62
CA GLY A 223 1.38 -5.87 -6.09
C GLY A 223 1.35 -4.50 -6.76
N THR A 224 1.02 -4.48 -8.05
CA THR A 224 0.99 -3.27 -8.89
C THR A 224 -0.40 -3.09 -9.51
N TYR A 225 -0.86 -1.84 -9.63
CA TYR A 225 -2.21 -1.51 -10.09
C TYR A 225 -2.09 -0.46 -11.21
N VAL A 226 -2.80 -0.68 -12.31
CA VAL A 226 -2.68 0.13 -13.53
C VAL A 226 -4.01 0.77 -13.87
N PHE A 227 -4.07 2.08 -13.63
CA PHE A 227 -5.24 2.91 -13.87
C PHE A 227 -5.06 3.74 -15.14
N ARG A 228 -6.17 4.28 -15.64
CA ARG A 228 -6.18 5.30 -16.69
C ARG A 228 -7.06 6.46 -16.25
N HIS A 229 -7.04 7.58 -16.96
CA HIS A 229 -7.93 8.72 -16.64
C HIS A 229 -9.43 8.38 -16.75
N ASP A 230 -9.80 7.40 -17.59
CA ASP A 230 -11.17 6.98 -17.87
C ASP A 230 -11.69 5.85 -16.95
N GLY A 231 -10.88 5.41 -15.98
CA GLY A 231 -11.31 4.50 -14.91
C GLY A 231 -10.24 3.51 -14.44
N ILE A 232 -10.66 2.50 -13.69
CA ILE A 232 -9.79 1.36 -13.36
C ILE A 232 -9.89 0.29 -14.45
N ASN A 233 -8.72 -0.17 -14.89
CA ASN A 233 -8.57 -0.96 -16.11
C ASN A 233 -7.72 -2.24 -15.90
N ALA A 234 -6.73 -2.26 -15.00
CA ALA A 234 -6.13 -3.53 -14.57
C ALA A 234 -5.51 -3.50 -13.17
N VAL A 235 -5.34 -4.70 -12.62
CA VAL A 235 -4.48 -5.00 -11.48
C VAL A 235 -3.50 -6.09 -11.90
N LEU A 236 -2.30 -6.00 -11.35
CA LEU A 236 -1.18 -6.90 -11.60
C LEU A 236 -0.72 -7.38 -10.22
N GLN A 237 -1.65 -8.07 -9.56
CA GLN A 237 -1.45 -8.77 -8.30
C GLN A 237 -1.97 -10.21 -8.42
N ALA A 238 -1.40 -11.04 -7.55
CA ALA A 238 -0.71 -12.22 -7.98
C ALA A 238 -0.57 -13.22 -6.80
N PRO A 239 -1.45 -14.22 -6.67
CA PRO A 239 -1.22 -15.43 -5.88
C PRO A 239 -0.89 -16.69 -6.75
N HIS A 240 -0.16 -17.67 -6.18
CA HIS A 240 -0.09 -19.11 -6.57
C HIS A 240 1.16 -19.80 -7.26
N PRO A 241 2.43 -19.35 -7.11
CA PRO A 241 3.66 -19.78 -7.81
C PRO A 241 4.11 -21.26 -7.75
N ARG A 242 3.41 -22.21 -7.12
CA ARG A 242 3.90 -23.61 -7.10
C ARG A 242 3.91 -24.25 -8.48
N SER A 243 2.96 -23.88 -9.33
CA SER A 243 2.86 -24.30 -10.74
C SER A 243 2.38 -23.17 -11.67
N ASP A 244 2.13 -21.98 -11.13
CA ASP A 244 1.36 -20.91 -11.78
C ASP A 244 2.25 -19.83 -12.44
N VAL A 245 3.33 -20.26 -13.09
CA VAL A 245 4.31 -19.37 -13.76
C VAL A 245 3.84 -18.90 -15.15
N ASN A 246 4.23 -17.68 -15.56
CA ASN A 246 3.78 -16.96 -16.77
C ASN A 246 2.35 -16.38 -16.69
N THR A 247 1.64 -16.57 -15.58
CA THR A 247 0.28 -16.01 -15.43
C THR A 247 0.36 -14.50 -15.26
N GLU A 248 1.36 -14.00 -14.53
CA GLU A 248 1.74 -12.59 -14.42
C GLU A 248 1.96 -11.96 -15.81
N LEU A 249 2.67 -12.64 -16.71
CA LEU A 249 2.82 -12.22 -18.10
C LEU A 249 1.48 -12.20 -18.85
N GLN A 250 0.59 -13.16 -18.55
CA GLN A 250 -0.74 -13.22 -19.16
C GLN A 250 -1.61 -12.03 -18.79
N ALA A 251 -1.66 -11.59 -17.53
CA ALA A 251 -2.41 -10.38 -17.17
C ALA A 251 -1.86 -9.13 -17.84
N ILE A 252 -0.53 -8.99 -17.93
CA ILE A 252 0.09 -7.87 -18.65
C ILE A 252 -0.31 -7.91 -20.13
N GLU A 253 -0.21 -9.06 -20.78
CA GLU A 253 -0.59 -9.22 -22.20
C GLU A 253 -2.11 -8.99 -22.42
N ASN A 254 -2.96 -9.54 -21.55
CA ASN A 254 -4.41 -9.33 -21.56
C ASN A 254 -4.77 -7.85 -21.42
N TYR A 255 -4.09 -7.10 -20.53
CA TYR A 255 -4.36 -5.68 -20.28
C TYR A 255 -4.26 -4.85 -21.55
N PHE A 256 -3.15 -4.99 -22.29
CA PHE A 256 -2.93 -4.29 -23.54
C PHE A 256 -3.86 -4.76 -24.65
N ILE A 257 -4.09 -6.08 -24.78
CA ILE A 257 -4.90 -6.65 -25.87
C ILE A 257 -6.37 -6.26 -25.75
N THR A 258 -6.90 -6.16 -24.53
CA THR A 258 -8.30 -5.82 -24.23
C THR A 258 -8.56 -4.33 -24.04
N ASN A 259 -7.53 -3.48 -23.94
CA ASN A 259 -7.64 -2.06 -23.53
C ASN A 259 -8.52 -1.95 -22.26
N SER A 260 -8.18 -2.79 -21.28
CA SER A 260 -9.12 -3.49 -20.41
C SER A 260 -10.15 -2.66 -19.66
N ASN A 261 -11.41 -3.13 -19.65
CA ASN A 261 -12.47 -2.72 -18.71
C ASN A 261 -12.67 -3.75 -17.57
N VAL A 262 -11.70 -4.64 -17.38
CA VAL A 262 -11.81 -5.89 -16.63
C VAL A 262 -10.75 -5.95 -15.54
N LEU A 263 -11.14 -6.35 -14.34
CA LEU A 263 -10.14 -6.65 -13.33
C LEU A 263 -9.43 -7.95 -13.70
N MET A 264 -8.18 -7.82 -14.16
CA MET A 264 -7.27 -8.93 -14.36
C MET A 264 -6.50 -9.19 -13.07
N LEU A 265 -6.24 -10.46 -12.79
CA LEU A 265 -5.62 -10.95 -11.56
C LEU A 265 -4.73 -12.15 -11.96
N ALA A 266 -3.47 -12.18 -11.55
CA ALA A 266 -2.48 -13.11 -12.10
C ALA A 266 -1.19 -13.28 -11.28
N GLY A 267 -0.82 -14.54 -11.00
CA GLY A 267 -0.16 -15.07 -9.79
C GLY A 267 1.36 -14.99 -9.51
N THR A 268 1.75 -14.71 -8.24
CA THR A 268 3.10 -14.89 -7.63
C THR A 268 3.02 -15.11 -6.09
N ARG A 269 4.16 -15.18 -5.37
CA ARG A 269 4.34 -15.17 -3.89
C ARG A 269 3.53 -16.09 -2.93
N ARG A 270 2.68 -17.04 -3.36
CA ARG A 270 2.19 -18.14 -2.48
C ARG A 270 3.37 -18.82 -1.75
N ASP A 271 3.10 -19.32 -0.55
CA ASP A 271 4.06 -19.86 0.42
C ASP A 271 5.09 -18.81 0.94
N SER A 272 5.01 -17.53 0.54
CA SER A 272 5.85 -16.44 1.11
C SER A 272 5.36 -15.97 2.49
N SER A 273 4.40 -16.70 3.05
CA SER A 273 4.01 -16.68 4.45
C SER A 273 3.64 -18.10 4.84
N LEU A 274 4.13 -18.57 5.99
CA LEU A 274 3.81 -19.89 6.53
C LEU A 274 2.57 -19.87 7.44
N GLN A 275 1.96 -18.70 7.64
CA GLN A 275 0.72 -18.55 8.40
C GLN A 275 -0.46 -19.06 7.58
N ALA A 276 -1.39 -19.78 8.18
CA ALA A 276 -2.64 -20.19 7.52
C ALA A 276 -3.59 -18.99 7.34
N THR A 277 -4.35 -18.99 6.24
CA THR A 277 -5.47 -18.04 6.06
C THR A 277 -6.67 -18.42 6.92
N ARG A 278 -7.35 -17.42 7.49
CA ARG A 278 -8.61 -17.61 8.22
C ARG A 278 -9.77 -18.10 7.35
N CYS A 279 -9.69 -17.93 6.03
CA CYS A 279 -10.81 -18.20 5.10
C CYS A 279 -10.93 -19.66 4.66
N SER A 280 -9.89 -20.47 4.86
CA SER A 280 -9.90 -21.89 4.48
C SER A 280 -9.01 -22.79 5.35
N GLY A 281 -8.06 -22.26 6.13
CA GLY A 281 -7.13 -23.05 6.95
C GLY A 281 -6.06 -23.82 6.16
N ASP A 282 -6.43 -24.41 5.04
CA ASP A 282 -5.58 -25.25 4.18
C ASP A 282 -4.62 -24.46 3.26
N PHE A 283 -4.86 -23.15 3.12
CA PHE A 283 -4.05 -22.24 2.30
C PHE A 283 -3.27 -21.28 3.18
N PHE A 284 -2.15 -20.78 2.65
CA PHE A 284 -1.33 -19.78 3.34
C PHE A 284 -1.94 -18.38 3.23
N ALA A 285 -1.66 -17.50 4.19
CA ALA A 285 -2.15 -16.12 4.20
C ALA A 285 -1.59 -15.27 3.05
N SER A 286 -0.47 -15.70 2.45
CA SER A 286 0.11 -15.15 1.20
C SER A 286 -0.65 -15.54 -0.07
N ASP A 287 -1.61 -16.47 0.02
CA ASP A 287 -2.50 -16.85 -1.06
C ASP A 287 -3.69 -15.88 -1.13
N THR A 288 -3.53 -14.79 -1.90
CA THR A 288 -4.50 -13.67 -1.91
C THR A 288 -5.87 -14.03 -2.48
N ALA A 289 -5.96 -15.05 -3.33
CA ALA A 289 -7.22 -15.63 -3.77
C ALA A 289 -8.00 -16.24 -2.60
N HIS A 290 -7.30 -16.68 -1.56
CA HIS A 290 -7.84 -17.36 -0.38
C HIS A 290 -7.74 -16.53 0.91
N ASN A 291 -7.50 -15.21 0.83
CA ASN A 291 -7.37 -14.37 2.02
C ASN A 291 -7.99 -12.97 1.84
N THR A 292 -8.97 -12.64 2.69
CA THR A 292 -9.66 -11.34 2.72
C THR A 292 -8.85 -10.23 3.39
N ASP A 293 -7.83 -10.54 4.20
CA ASP A 293 -7.00 -9.53 4.89
C ASP A 293 -5.82 -9.06 4.01
N THR A 294 -6.06 -8.82 2.72
CA THR A 294 -5.03 -8.52 1.71
C THR A 294 -5.35 -7.25 0.93
N LEU A 295 -4.32 -6.53 0.46
CA LEU A 295 -4.53 -5.34 -0.40
C LEU A 295 -5.24 -5.71 -1.72
N PHE A 296 -5.05 -6.95 -2.20
CA PHE A 296 -5.79 -7.57 -3.31
C PHE A 296 -7.29 -7.50 -3.11
N PHE A 297 -7.75 -8.01 -1.96
CA PHE A 297 -9.17 -8.07 -1.65
C PHE A 297 -9.75 -6.68 -1.40
N VAL A 298 -8.97 -5.76 -0.80
CA VAL A 298 -9.35 -4.35 -0.67
C VAL A 298 -9.59 -3.71 -2.03
N ALA A 299 -8.68 -3.89 -2.98
CA ALA A 299 -8.84 -3.35 -4.33
C ALA A 299 -10.05 -3.95 -5.04
N HIS A 300 -10.15 -5.28 -5.06
CA HIS A 300 -11.28 -6.02 -5.66
C HIS A 300 -12.62 -5.55 -5.09
N LYS A 301 -12.69 -5.35 -3.76
CA LYS A 301 -13.87 -4.82 -3.08
C LYS A 301 -14.24 -3.42 -3.56
N VAL A 302 -13.32 -2.45 -3.48
CA VAL A 302 -13.56 -1.06 -3.91
C VAL A 302 -13.99 -1.00 -5.37
N LEU A 303 -13.33 -1.79 -6.24
CA LEU A 303 -13.68 -1.95 -7.65
C LEU A 303 -15.10 -2.48 -7.86
N SER A 304 -15.44 -3.59 -7.20
CA SER A 304 -16.71 -4.29 -7.38
C SER A 304 -17.90 -3.48 -6.83
N GLU A 305 -17.66 -2.62 -5.85
CA GLU A 305 -18.62 -1.66 -5.29
C GLU A 305 -18.73 -0.35 -6.09
N THR A 306 -17.68 0.08 -6.79
CA THR A 306 -17.68 1.35 -7.56
C THR A 306 -18.50 1.25 -8.85
N ASP A 307 -18.32 0.17 -9.60
CA ASP A 307 -18.88 0.04 -10.95
C ASP A 307 -19.48 -1.36 -11.14
N LEU A 308 -20.81 -1.42 -11.18
CA LEU A 308 -21.59 -2.65 -11.24
C LEU A 308 -21.55 -3.34 -12.61
N ASP A 309 -21.12 -2.65 -13.66
CA ASP A 309 -20.97 -3.23 -15.01
C ASP A 309 -19.59 -3.88 -15.20
N LYS A 310 -18.61 -3.60 -14.32
CA LYS A 310 -17.29 -4.26 -14.34
C LYS A 310 -17.41 -5.75 -14.10
N VAL A 311 -16.61 -6.48 -14.89
CA VAL A 311 -16.36 -7.92 -14.74
C VAL A 311 -14.93 -8.17 -14.27
N PHE A 312 -14.75 -9.29 -13.58
CA PHE A 312 -13.55 -9.69 -12.85
C PHE A 312 -13.11 -11.05 -13.39
N VAL A 313 -11.88 -11.15 -13.88
CA VAL A 313 -11.33 -12.37 -14.49
C VAL A 313 -10.06 -12.76 -13.76
N GLU A 314 -10.15 -13.86 -13.02
CA GLU A 314 -9.05 -14.40 -12.22
C GLU A 314 -8.40 -15.57 -12.96
N PHE A 315 -7.16 -15.38 -13.40
CA PHE A 315 -6.39 -16.38 -14.13
C PHE A 315 -5.53 -17.21 -13.17
N HIS A 316 -5.62 -18.53 -13.31
CA HIS A 316 -4.95 -19.54 -12.49
C HIS A 316 -4.30 -20.62 -13.36
N GLY A 317 -3.36 -21.34 -12.75
CA GLY A 317 -2.55 -22.36 -13.40
C GLY A 317 -2.51 -23.68 -12.64
N PHE A 318 -2.97 -24.75 -13.29
CA PHE A 318 -3.00 -26.09 -12.69
C PHE A 318 -1.83 -27.00 -13.11
N GLY A 319 -1.53 -27.97 -12.23
CA GLY A 319 -0.47 -28.96 -12.42
C GLY A 319 -0.89 -30.21 -13.20
N THR A 320 0.07 -31.12 -13.42
CA THR A 320 -0.10 -32.34 -14.23
C THR A 320 -1.23 -33.26 -13.75
N SER A 321 -1.41 -33.44 -12.43
CA SER A 321 -2.51 -34.25 -11.88
C SER A 321 -3.89 -33.70 -12.29
N SER A 322 -4.06 -32.39 -12.24
CA SER A 322 -5.28 -31.70 -12.67
C SER A 322 -5.49 -31.80 -14.19
N LEU A 323 -4.40 -31.74 -14.97
CA LEU A 323 -4.44 -31.91 -16.43
C LEU A 323 -4.99 -33.29 -16.82
N SER A 324 -4.46 -34.38 -16.26
CA SER A 324 -4.91 -35.75 -16.59
C SER A 324 -6.38 -36.00 -16.20
N ASN A 325 -6.83 -35.38 -15.12
CA ASN A 325 -8.22 -35.43 -14.69
C ASN A 325 -9.14 -34.68 -15.67
N LEU A 326 -8.79 -33.44 -16.05
CA LEU A 326 -9.54 -32.68 -17.06
C LEU A 326 -9.54 -33.37 -18.43
N GLN A 327 -8.41 -33.93 -18.87
CA GLN A 327 -8.31 -34.72 -20.11
C GLN A 327 -9.33 -35.86 -20.15
N THR A 328 -9.41 -36.64 -19.08
CA THR A 328 -10.37 -37.74 -18.93
C THR A 328 -11.82 -37.24 -19.02
N GLN A 329 -12.14 -36.11 -18.38
CA GLN A 329 -13.50 -35.59 -18.30
C GLN A 329 -13.95 -34.82 -19.55
N CYS A 330 -13.05 -34.08 -20.22
CA CYS A 330 -13.30 -33.46 -21.51
C CYS A 330 -13.25 -34.48 -22.68
N ASN A 331 -12.99 -35.77 -22.39
CA ASN A 331 -12.79 -36.84 -23.37
C ASN A 331 -11.76 -36.48 -24.45
N THR A 332 -10.57 -36.04 -24.03
CA THR A 332 -9.50 -35.54 -24.91
C THR A 332 -8.12 -35.89 -24.40
N SER A 333 -7.15 -36.03 -25.30
CA SER A 333 -5.72 -36.16 -24.98
C SER A 333 -4.96 -34.85 -25.11
N SER A 334 -5.63 -33.74 -25.45
CA SER A 334 -4.97 -32.44 -25.64
C SER A 334 -4.29 -31.95 -24.34
N PRO A 335 -3.06 -31.41 -24.39
CA PRO A 335 -2.46 -30.70 -23.26
C PRO A 335 -2.99 -29.25 -23.16
N LEU A 336 -3.68 -28.74 -24.17
CA LEU A 336 -4.20 -27.38 -24.26
C LEU A 336 -5.62 -27.31 -23.67
N LEU A 337 -5.72 -27.33 -22.35
CA LEU A 337 -6.99 -27.33 -21.61
C LEU A 337 -7.16 -26.10 -20.73
N VAL A 338 -8.41 -25.63 -20.67
CA VAL A 338 -8.88 -24.56 -19.78
C VAL A 338 -10.18 -25.01 -19.10
N ASN A 339 -10.32 -24.76 -17.79
CA ASN A 339 -11.58 -24.86 -17.07
C ASN A 339 -12.10 -23.47 -16.71
N LEU A 340 -13.39 -23.23 -16.95
CA LEU A 340 -14.05 -21.94 -16.72
C LEU A 340 -15.19 -22.09 -15.73
N SER A 341 -15.21 -21.28 -14.67
CA SER A 341 -16.25 -21.28 -13.63
C SER A 341 -16.56 -19.87 -13.13
N GLU A 342 -17.72 -19.66 -12.51
CA GLU A 342 -18.11 -18.35 -11.92
C GLU A 342 -17.86 -18.30 -10.39
N GLY A 343 -17.12 -19.24 -9.81
CA GLY A 343 -16.77 -19.23 -8.38
C GLY A 343 -17.93 -19.47 -7.40
N ILE A 344 -19.01 -20.13 -7.87
CA ILE A 344 -20.23 -20.44 -7.11
C ILE A 344 -20.61 -21.92 -7.26
N ASP A 345 -21.40 -22.47 -6.35
CA ASP A 345 -21.89 -23.86 -6.45
C ASP A 345 -23.27 -23.95 -7.14
N TYR A 346 -23.29 -24.26 -8.44
CA TYR A 346 -24.50 -24.40 -9.26
C TYR A 346 -24.34 -25.38 -10.44
N GLN A 347 -25.45 -25.75 -11.10
CA GLN A 347 -25.38 -26.53 -12.33
C GLN A 347 -25.12 -25.62 -13.55
N SER A 348 -24.19 -26.04 -14.42
CA SER A 348 -23.86 -25.29 -15.63
C SER A 348 -24.98 -25.33 -16.66
N ASP A 349 -25.62 -24.19 -16.93
CA ASP A 349 -26.36 -23.97 -18.17
C ASP A 349 -25.37 -23.59 -19.30
N LEU A 350 -25.59 -24.18 -20.48
CA LEU A 350 -24.80 -23.99 -21.70
C LEU A 350 -25.33 -22.89 -22.62
N ASN A 351 -26.54 -22.39 -22.34
CA ASN A 351 -27.24 -21.40 -23.17
C ASN A 351 -27.16 -19.97 -22.61
N GLU A 352 -26.51 -19.77 -21.46
CA GLU A 352 -26.32 -18.44 -20.88
C GLU A 352 -25.48 -17.53 -21.79
N ALA A 353 -25.90 -16.28 -21.96
CA ALA A 353 -25.11 -15.24 -22.60
C ALA A 353 -24.24 -14.49 -21.56
N ASN A 354 -23.51 -15.22 -20.71
CA ASN A 354 -22.53 -14.65 -19.77
C ASN A 354 -21.09 -14.73 -20.32
N LEU A 355 -20.17 -13.98 -19.70
CA LEU A 355 -18.77 -13.96 -20.10
C LEU A 355 -18.15 -15.36 -20.16
N ARG A 356 -18.49 -16.24 -19.21
CA ARG A 356 -18.05 -17.64 -19.16
C ARG A 356 -18.37 -18.39 -20.46
N GLN A 357 -19.62 -18.33 -20.94
CA GLN A 357 -20.00 -19.03 -22.18
C GLN A 357 -19.47 -18.33 -23.43
N LEU A 358 -19.47 -17.00 -23.48
CA LEU A 358 -18.92 -16.26 -24.62
C LEU A 358 -17.42 -16.57 -24.80
N PHE A 359 -16.65 -16.58 -23.71
CA PHE A 359 -15.22 -16.91 -23.74
C PHE A 359 -14.97 -18.36 -24.13
N ARG A 360 -15.75 -19.30 -23.59
CA ARG A 360 -15.73 -20.70 -24.02
C ARG A 360 -16.01 -20.87 -25.52
N GLN A 361 -16.95 -20.10 -26.06
CA GLN A 361 -17.32 -20.17 -27.47
C GLN A 361 -16.16 -19.71 -28.36
N GLU A 362 -15.49 -18.59 -28.05
CA GLU A 362 -14.34 -18.15 -28.86
C GLU A 362 -13.15 -19.11 -28.76
N ILE A 363 -12.81 -19.61 -27.57
CA ILE A 363 -11.73 -20.60 -27.38
C ILE A 363 -11.99 -21.85 -28.23
N ASN A 364 -13.16 -22.48 -28.06
CA ASN A 364 -13.48 -23.73 -28.77
C ASN A 364 -13.69 -23.52 -30.28
N ARG A 365 -14.04 -22.31 -30.72
CA ARG A 365 -14.21 -21.96 -32.14
C ARG A 365 -12.89 -21.93 -32.90
N ALA A 366 -11.79 -21.58 -32.24
CA ALA A 366 -10.45 -21.67 -32.83
C ALA A 366 -9.96 -23.12 -32.98
N GLY A 367 -10.41 -24.02 -32.10
CA GLY A 367 -10.15 -25.46 -32.17
C GLY A 367 -8.77 -25.92 -31.70
N ASN A 368 -7.88 -24.99 -31.30
CA ASN A 368 -6.55 -25.31 -30.77
C ASN A 368 -6.59 -25.69 -29.27
N ILE A 369 -7.38 -24.95 -28.49
CA ILE A 369 -7.50 -25.07 -27.04
C ILE A 369 -8.92 -25.55 -26.71
N ASN A 370 -9.06 -26.47 -25.76
CA ASN A 370 -10.37 -26.95 -25.32
C ASN A 370 -10.78 -26.25 -24.02
N ALA A 371 -11.84 -25.44 -24.08
CA ALA A 371 -12.48 -24.82 -22.91
C ALA A 371 -13.62 -25.70 -22.39
N CYS A 372 -13.39 -26.31 -21.22
CA CYS A 372 -14.32 -27.17 -20.52
C CYS A 372 -15.03 -26.41 -19.38
N LEU A 373 -16.20 -26.90 -18.98
CA LEU A 373 -17.01 -26.35 -17.90
C LEU A 373 -17.27 -27.45 -16.87
N PHE A 374 -16.62 -27.37 -15.71
CA PHE A 374 -16.83 -28.34 -14.64
C PHE A 374 -17.34 -27.73 -13.34
N GLY A 375 -18.16 -28.51 -12.63
CA GLY A 375 -18.85 -28.09 -11.44
C GLY A 375 -17.93 -28.02 -10.22
N ASN A 376 -17.46 -26.81 -9.93
CA ASN A 376 -17.58 -26.07 -8.66
C ASN A 376 -17.08 -26.67 -7.32
N GLN A 377 -17.00 -27.98 -7.16
CA GLN A 377 -16.43 -28.68 -5.99
C GLN A 377 -15.60 -29.91 -6.41
N ALA A 378 -15.92 -30.53 -7.56
CA ALA A 378 -15.17 -31.69 -8.02
C ALA A 378 -13.76 -31.27 -8.49
N MET A 379 -12.73 -31.67 -7.72
CA MET A 379 -11.31 -31.55 -8.05
C MET A 379 -10.69 -30.14 -7.96
N SER A 380 -11.19 -29.27 -7.06
CA SER A 380 -10.57 -27.99 -6.66
C SER A 380 -10.33 -26.90 -7.72
N LEU A 381 -10.76 -27.06 -8.98
CA LEU A 381 -10.57 -26.06 -10.07
C LEU A 381 -11.77 -25.11 -10.30
N GLY A 382 -12.72 -25.09 -9.36
CA GLY A 382 -14.03 -24.44 -9.54
C GLY A 382 -14.16 -23.01 -8.99
N GLY A 383 -13.06 -22.41 -8.51
CA GLY A 383 -13.03 -21.05 -7.95
C GLY A 383 -13.91 -20.78 -6.72
N THR A 384 -14.63 -21.79 -6.18
CA THR A 384 -15.58 -21.63 -5.06
C THR A 384 -14.93 -21.33 -3.72
N THR A 385 -13.60 -21.38 -3.64
CA THR A 385 -12.78 -20.95 -2.51
C THR A 385 -12.24 -19.53 -2.67
N ASN A 386 -12.33 -18.92 -3.86
CA ASN A 386 -11.80 -17.59 -4.10
C ASN A 386 -12.65 -16.51 -3.42
N VAL A 387 -12.02 -15.74 -2.53
CA VAL A 387 -12.71 -14.71 -1.73
C VAL A 387 -13.25 -13.58 -2.62
N ALA A 388 -12.53 -13.26 -3.70
CA ALA A 388 -12.95 -12.31 -4.73
C ALA A 388 -14.25 -12.74 -5.42
N GLY A 389 -14.31 -14.00 -5.88
CA GLY A 389 -15.51 -14.58 -6.49
C GLY A 389 -16.68 -14.66 -5.51
N ARG A 390 -16.45 -15.12 -4.28
CA ARG A 390 -17.49 -15.14 -3.23
C ARG A 390 -18.04 -13.74 -2.94
N PHE A 391 -17.18 -12.73 -2.85
CA PHE A 391 -17.60 -11.34 -2.61
C PHE A 391 -18.46 -10.80 -3.76
N THR A 392 -17.97 -10.86 -4.99
CA THR A 392 -18.70 -10.34 -6.17
C THR A 392 -20.01 -11.08 -6.43
N ASN A 393 -20.10 -12.36 -6.03
CA ASN A 393 -21.33 -13.16 -6.07
C ASN A 393 -22.21 -13.04 -4.82
N ASN A 394 -22.03 -12.00 -4.01
CA ASN A 394 -22.87 -11.68 -2.84
C ASN A 394 -22.93 -12.80 -1.77
N SER A 395 -21.83 -13.51 -1.53
CA SER A 395 -21.73 -14.40 -0.36
C SER A 395 -21.95 -13.61 0.93
N PRO A 396 -22.72 -14.13 1.91
CA PRO A 396 -22.90 -13.48 3.21
C PRO A 396 -21.59 -13.39 4.02
N ASP A 397 -20.59 -14.22 3.70
CA ASP A 397 -19.21 -14.06 4.14
C ASP A 397 -18.26 -14.55 3.04
N ALA A 398 -17.59 -13.61 2.37
CA ALA A 398 -16.60 -13.91 1.34
C ALA A 398 -15.43 -14.77 1.85
N CYS A 399 -15.16 -14.76 3.16
CA CYS A 399 -14.08 -15.52 3.76
C CYS A 399 -14.44 -16.99 3.96
N THR A 400 -15.58 -17.34 4.58
CA THR A 400 -15.89 -18.75 4.93
C THR A 400 -17.05 -19.38 4.17
N VAL A 401 -17.91 -18.59 3.51
CA VAL A 401 -19.13 -19.09 2.87
C VAL A 401 -19.00 -19.04 1.35
N ALA A 402 -19.28 -20.17 0.68
CA ALA A 402 -19.38 -20.21 -0.78
C ALA A 402 -20.64 -19.49 -1.26
N ALA A 403 -20.54 -18.73 -2.35
CA ALA A 403 -21.69 -18.09 -2.96
C ALA A 403 -22.56 -19.13 -3.71
N THR A 404 -23.88 -18.94 -3.66
CA THR A 404 -24.89 -19.87 -4.18
C THR A 404 -25.58 -19.39 -5.46
N ALA A 405 -25.30 -18.17 -5.91
CA ALA A 405 -25.87 -17.55 -7.09
C ALA A 405 -24.84 -16.68 -7.81
N SER A 406 -24.93 -16.60 -9.14
CA SER A 406 -23.96 -15.86 -9.96
C SER A 406 -24.39 -14.41 -10.12
N SER A 407 -23.47 -13.49 -9.85
CA SER A 407 -23.57 -12.10 -10.27
C SER A 407 -23.36 -11.92 -11.78
N ARG A 408 -22.81 -12.94 -12.46
CA ARG A 408 -22.27 -12.90 -13.83
C ARG A 408 -21.09 -11.93 -14.02
N ARG A 409 -20.58 -11.36 -12.92
CA ARG A 409 -19.45 -10.43 -12.92
C ARG A 409 -18.12 -11.08 -12.59
N PHE A 410 -18.07 -12.33 -12.14
CA PHE A 410 -16.81 -13.01 -11.82
C PHE A 410 -16.59 -14.26 -12.67
N LEU A 411 -15.37 -14.41 -13.20
CA LEU A 411 -14.92 -15.55 -14.00
C LEU A 411 -13.57 -16.04 -13.48
N HIS A 412 -13.51 -17.30 -13.09
CA HIS A 412 -12.30 -18.02 -12.71
C HIS A 412 -11.83 -18.89 -13.88
N VAL A 413 -10.56 -18.73 -14.27
CA VAL A 413 -9.97 -19.30 -15.49
C VAL A 413 -8.75 -20.14 -15.12
N GLU A 414 -8.93 -21.45 -15.05
CA GLU A 414 -7.91 -22.43 -14.72
C GLU A 414 -7.28 -23.01 -15.98
N GLN A 415 -5.96 -22.93 -16.13
CA GLN A 415 -5.28 -23.24 -17.40
C GLN A 415 -4.07 -24.17 -17.24
N SER A 416 -3.85 -25.04 -18.23
CA SER A 416 -2.66 -25.86 -18.28
C SER A 416 -1.39 -25.02 -18.45
N PHE A 417 -0.25 -25.57 -18.02
CA PHE A 417 1.05 -24.92 -18.23
C PHE A 417 1.31 -24.58 -19.70
N GLU A 418 0.95 -25.46 -20.63
CA GLU A 418 1.20 -25.26 -22.07
C GLU A 418 0.43 -24.05 -22.62
N VAL A 419 -0.83 -23.86 -22.20
CA VAL A 419 -1.62 -22.67 -22.57
C VAL A 419 -0.95 -21.39 -22.05
N ARG A 420 -0.51 -21.39 -20.80
CA ARG A 420 0.11 -20.22 -20.15
C ARG A 420 1.57 -19.99 -20.58
N ALA A 421 2.27 -21.00 -21.08
CA ALA A 421 3.62 -20.85 -21.63
C ALA A 421 3.57 -20.30 -23.07
N ASN A 422 2.73 -20.88 -23.93
CA ASN A 422 2.85 -20.75 -25.38
C ASN A 422 1.62 -20.15 -26.09
N HIS A 423 0.45 -20.07 -25.42
CA HIS A 423 -0.81 -19.62 -26.03
C HIS A 423 -1.50 -18.43 -25.31
N ARG A 424 -0.78 -17.69 -24.48
CA ARG A 424 -1.32 -16.53 -23.74
C ARG A 424 -1.97 -15.47 -24.63
N ALA A 425 -1.30 -15.10 -25.72
CA ALA A 425 -1.81 -14.10 -26.67
C ALA A 425 -3.07 -14.56 -27.41
N GLU A 426 -3.20 -15.86 -27.69
CA GLU A 426 -4.42 -16.46 -28.26
C GLU A 426 -5.58 -16.39 -27.25
N MET A 427 -5.33 -16.75 -25.98
CA MET A 427 -6.29 -16.60 -24.88
C MET A 427 -6.74 -15.15 -24.65
N ALA A 428 -5.82 -14.18 -24.77
CA ALA A 428 -6.10 -12.77 -24.63
C ALA A 428 -7.04 -12.24 -25.72
N GLU A 429 -6.83 -12.65 -26.97
CA GLU A 429 -7.69 -12.28 -28.09
C GLU A 429 -9.07 -12.96 -28.01
N HIS A 430 -9.15 -14.21 -27.55
CA HIS A 430 -10.43 -14.85 -27.22
C HIS A 430 -11.19 -14.11 -26.11
N LEU A 431 -10.50 -13.65 -25.07
CA LEU A 431 -11.13 -12.89 -23.98
C LEU A 431 -11.66 -11.55 -24.51
N LYS A 432 -10.85 -10.83 -25.29
CA LYS A 432 -11.26 -9.58 -25.95
C LYS A 432 -12.52 -9.74 -26.79
N GLN A 433 -12.59 -10.80 -27.59
CA GLN A 433 -13.77 -11.08 -28.44
C GLN A 433 -15.01 -11.41 -27.59
N ALA A 434 -14.86 -12.13 -26.49
CA ALA A 434 -15.93 -12.41 -25.55
C ALA A 434 -16.43 -11.14 -24.82
N LEU A 435 -15.52 -10.28 -24.38
CA LEU A 435 -15.84 -8.98 -23.75
C LEU A 435 -16.53 -8.02 -24.72
N ASN A 436 -16.04 -7.94 -25.96
CA ASN A 436 -16.67 -7.16 -27.01
C ASN A 436 -18.14 -7.59 -27.25
N LYS A 437 -18.43 -8.90 -27.15
CA LYS A 437 -19.81 -9.42 -27.26
C LYS A 437 -20.66 -9.21 -26.00
N LEU A 438 -20.03 -9.10 -24.84
CA LEU A 438 -20.72 -8.87 -23.56
C LEU A 438 -21.19 -7.42 -23.41
N PHE A 439 -20.40 -6.46 -23.94
CA PHE A 439 -20.63 -5.02 -23.84
C PHE A 439 -21.17 -4.38 -25.16
N GLN A 440 -21.70 -5.20 -26.08
CA GLN A 440 -22.41 -4.78 -27.30
C GLN A 440 -23.93 -4.82 -27.10
#